data_AF-A0A258E210-F1
#
_entry.id   AF-A0A258E210-F1
#
_cell.length_a   1.000
_cell.length_b   1.000
_cell.length_c   1.000
_cell.angle_alpha   90.00
_cell.angle_beta   90.00
_cell.angle_gamma   90.00
#
_symmetry.space_group_name_H-M   'P 1'
#
loop_
_entity.id
_entity.type
_entity.pdbx_description
1 polymer ?
#
loop_
_entity_poly.entity_id
_entity_poly.type
_entity_poly.pdbx_seq_one_letter_code
_entity_poly.pdbx_strand_id
1 'polypeptide(L)' 'MTKLESYQMDGQFTATQFYADVDGHPDDRGLKFALEELAFFSRELRILGVYPAHPYRLGIAAE' A
#
# COMPACT_ATOMS: atom_id res chain seq x y z
N MET A 1 -7.04 3.34 1.02
CA MET A 1 -5.65 3.67 1.42
C MET A 1 -5.70 4.18 2.84
N THR A 2 -4.94 3.59 3.76
CA THR A 2 -5.02 3.89 5.19
C THR A 2 -3.70 4.36 5.79
N LYS A 3 -2.59 4.21 5.07
CA LYS A 3 -1.30 4.80 5.41
C LYS A 3 -0.54 5.17 4.13
N LEU A 4 0.17 6.30 4.17
CA LEU A 4 1.09 6.72 3.11
C LEU A 4 2.23 7.55 3.71
N GLU A 5 3.46 7.06 3.62
CA GLU A 5 4.68 7.72 4.10
C GLU A 5 5.68 7.85 2.96
N SER A 6 6.31 9.01 2.82
CA SER A 6 7.33 9.28 1.80
C SER A 6 8.73 9.29 2.41
N TYR A 7 9.69 8.70 1.69
CA TYR A 7 11.10 8.65 2.05
C TYR A 7 11.93 9.07 0.84
N GLN A 8 12.81 10.06 1.02
CA GLN A 8 13.78 10.43 0.00
C GLN A 8 14.96 9.46 0.05
N MET A 9 15.36 8.94 -1.10
CA MET A 9 16.50 8.02 -1.18
C MET A 9 17.82 8.80 -1.19
N ASP A 10 18.75 8.39 -0.34
CA ASP A 10 20.14 8.87 -0.29
C ASP A 10 20.32 10.41 -0.24
N GLY A 11 19.32 11.15 0.25
CA GLY A 11 19.34 12.61 0.29
C GLY A 11 19.29 13.29 -1.09
N GLN A 12 19.07 12.54 -2.17
CA GLN A 12 18.87 13.09 -3.50
C GLN A 12 17.39 13.28 -3.79
N PHE A 13 17.02 14.46 -4.28
CA PHE A 13 15.64 14.82 -4.65
C PHE A 13 15.14 14.18 -5.96
N THR A 14 15.81 13.12 -6.43
CA THR A 14 15.57 12.49 -7.73
C THR A 14 14.69 11.24 -7.65
N ALA A 15 14.61 10.59 -6.49
CA ALA A 15 13.78 9.41 -6.28
C ALA A 15 13.16 9.39 -4.87
N THR A 16 11.83 9.43 -4.81
CA THR A 16 11.06 9.27 -3.56
C THR A 16 10.45 7.87 -3.54
N GLN A 17 10.69 7.11 -2.46
CA GLN A 17 10.00 5.86 -2.20
C GLN A 17 8.82 6.10 -1.26
N PHE A 18 7.77 5.30 -1.41
CA PHE A 18 6.60 5.35 -0.55
C PHE A 18 6.39 4.03 0.17
N TYR A 19 6.02 4.11 1.44
CA TYR A 19 5.45 3.01 2.21
C TYR A 19 3.96 3.26 2.36
N ALA A 20 3.12 2.30 1.96
CA ALA A 20 1.67 2.46 1.98
C ALA A 20 0.96 1.23 2.52
N ASP A 21 -0.08 1.46 3.32
CA ASP A 21 -1.07 0.44 3.66
C ASP A 21 -2.38 0.75 2.94
N VAL A 22 -3.02 -0.28 2.41
CA VAL A 22 -4.30 -0.21 1.72
C VAL A 22 -5.22 -1.29 2.24
N ASP A 23 -6.53 -1.04 2.16
CA ASP A 23 -7.53 -2.04 2.52
C ASP A 23 -7.89 -2.84 1.25
N GLY A 24 -7.84 -4.16 1.35
CA GLY A 24 -8.12 -5.09 0.26
C GLY A 24 -7.03 -6.16 0.11
N HIS A 25 -7.37 -7.23 -0.60
CA HIS A 25 -6.44 -8.29 -1.00
C HIS A 25 -5.93 -8.04 -2.42
N PRO A 26 -4.65 -8.33 -2.76
CA PRO A 26 -4.12 -8.15 -4.12
C PRO A 26 -4.90 -8.91 -5.22
N ASP A 27 -5.63 -9.95 -4.83
CA ASP A 27 -6.50 -10.72 -5.74
C ASP A 27 -7.89 -10.08 -5.93
N ASP A 28 -8.26 -9.11 -5.11
CA ASP A 28 -9.50 -8.37 -5.28
C ASP A 28 -9.39 -7.53 -6.56
N ARG A 29 -10.38 -7.67 -7.45
CA ARG A 29 -10.36 -7.05 -8.78
C ARG A 29 -9.99 -5.56 -8.77
N GLY A 30 -10.53 -4.80 -7.81
CA GLY A 30 -10.26 -3.36 -7.69
C GLY A 30 -8.81 -3.06 -7.32
N LEU A 31 -8.26 -3.77 -6.32
CA LEU A 31 -6.89 -3.55 -5.89
C LEU A 31 -5.89 -4.08 -6.93
N LYS A 32 -6.21 -5.18 -7.60
CA LYS A 32 -5.40 -5.72 -8.70
C LYS A 32 -5.18 -4.69 -9.81
N PHE A 33 -6.24 -4.06 -10.30
CA PHE A 33 -6.12 -3.03 -11.35
C PHE A 33 -5.35 -1.80 -10.87
N ALA A 34 -5.54 -1.38 -9.62
CA ALA A 34 -4.77 -0.29 -9.04
C ALA A 34 -3.27 -0.62 -8.93
N LEU A 35 -2.92 -1.86 -8.56
CA LEU A 35 -1.53 -2.31 -8.50
C LEU A 35 -0.90 -2.44 -9.89
N GLU A 36 -1.66 -2.87 -10.90
CA GLU A 36 -1.22 -2.89 -12.30
C GLU A 36 -0.89 -1.48 -12.82
N GLU A 37 -1.77 -0.50 -12.55
CA GLU A 37 -1.54 0.90 -12.91
C GLU A 37 -0.36 1.50 -12.11
N LEU A 38 -0.25 1.18 -10.82
CA LEU A 38 0.89 1.61 -9.99
C LEU A 38 2.21 1.04 -10.51
N ALA A 39 2.24 -0.22 -10.94
CA ALA A 39 3.43 -0.84 -11.53
C ALA A 39 3.84 -0.18 -12.86
N PHE A 40 2.90 0.42 -13.59
CA PHE A 40 3.20 1.19 -14.80
C PHE A 40 3.87 2.54 -14.48
N PHE A 41 3.41 3.24 -13.43
CA PHE A 41 3.93 4.56 -13.05
C PHE A 41 5.15 4.54 -12.11
N SER A 42 5.41 3.41 -11.45
CA SER A 42 6.52 3.24 -10.52
C SER A 42 7.64 2.41 -11.13
N ARG A 43 8.88 2.69 -10.72
CA ARG A 43 10.02 1.88 -11.16
C ARG A 43 10.05 0.50 -10.49
N GLU A 44 9.63 0.45 -9.22
CA GLU A 44 9.64 -0.73 -8.39
C GLU A 44 8.41 -0.74 -7.50
N LEU A 45 7.74 -1.90 -7.45
CA LEU A 45 6.59 -2.16 -6.58
C LEU A 45 6.86 -3.45 -5.83
N ARG A 46 6.82 -3.40 -4.49
CA ARG A 46 7.02 -4.58 -3.64
C ARG A 46 5.94 -4.68 -2.59
N ILE A 47 5.16 -5.76 -2.65
CA ILE A 47 4.21 -6.12 -1.60
C ILE A 47 5.00 -6.74 -0.44
N LEU A 48 4.95 -6.12 0.73
CA LEU A 48 5.67 -6.59 1.91
C LEU A 48 4.91 -7.68 2.67
N GLY A 49 3.59 -7.69 2.56
CA GLY A 49 2.73 -8.69 3.17
C GLY A 49 1.26 -8.36 2.99
N VAL A 50 0.42 -9.35 3.29
CA VAL A 50 -1.04 -9.21 3.36
C VAL A 50 -1.47 -9.81 4.70
N TYR A 51 -2.27 -9.08 5.45
CA TYR A 51 -2.64 -9.44 6.81
C TYR A 51 -4.11 -9.11 7.10
N PRO A 52 -4.77 -9.84 8.02
CA PRO A 52 -6.14 -9.53 8.40
C PRO A 52 -6.23 -8.16 9.07
N ALA A 53 -7.27 -7.40 8.73
CA ALA A 53 -7.54 -6.13 9.37
C ALA A 53 -7.96 -6.34 10.83
N HIS A 54 -7.50 -5.45 11.72
CA HIS A 54 -7.95 -5.44 13.11
C HIS A 54 -9.47 -5.14 13.19
N PRO A 55 -10.26 -5.80 14.08
CA PRO A 55 -11.72 -5.64 14.16
C PRO A 55 -12.22 -4.20 14.25
N TYR A 56 -11.46 -3.33 14.91
CA TYR A 56 -11.70 -1.88 14.98
C TYR A 56 -11.97 -1.24 13.60
N ARG A 57 -11.27 -1.66 12.55
CA ARG A 57 -11.44 -1.11 11.19
C ARG A 57 -12.73 -1.55 10.50
N LEU A 58 -13.35 -2.62 10.99
CA LEU A 58 -14.62 -3.15 10.48
C LEU A 58 -15.83 -2.61 11.26
N GLY A 59 -15.62 -1.71 12.22
CA GLY A 59 -16.67 -1.22 13.11
C GLY A 59 -17.14 -2.27 14.12
N ILE A 60 -16.37 -3.33 14.31
CA ILE A 60 -16.63 -4.38 15.31
C ILE A 60 -15.89 -3.98 16.58
N ALA A 61 -16.57 -4.02 17.73
CA ALA A 61 -15.92 -3.79 19.02
C ALA A 61 -14.75 -4.78 19.17
N ALA A 62 -13.55 -4.25 19.36
CA ALA A 62 -12.39 -5.07 19.68
C ALA A 62 -12.51 -5.51 21.14
N GLU A 63 -12.46 -6.82 21.38
CA GLU A 63 -12.40 -7.42 22.72
C GLU A 63 -10.96 -7.34 23.28
#